data_AF-A0A7S1GVI2-F1
#
_entry.id   AF-A0A7S1GVI2-F1
#
_cell.length_a   1.000
_cell.length_b   1.000
_cell.length_c   1.000
_cell.angle_alpha   90.00
_cell.angle_beta   90.00
_cell.angle_gamma   90.00
#
_symmetry.space_group_name_H-M   'P 1'
#
loop_
_entity.id
_entity.type
_entity.pdbx_description
1 polymer ?
#
loop_
_entity_poly.entity_id
_entity_poly.type
_entity_poly.pdbx_seq_one_letter_code
_entity_poly.pdbx_strand_id
1 'polypeptide(L)'
;AGAESPFVNKAGAGNDSHFIVHLFVTAIAGGKLQQGSISQKTWDVLQQVVTKVSKEQNTTVSVHGNTLEFKLRVFVCNSVEARAVGEYITSHPNQNPAPFVVLARQLSMAIAYNSSTLDPGQAAVADRLRKQAKTRAVREIREGVRECQAGITPDMLRGHVGALAPVKALEAHLNKRSQHVDLEGDPLRRYFFFDAKNRSKDDGEPSASKASSSSHTSSSSSRSRNSHSSSRTSPHQQNGSAAAASRYPPTPLSPVIARVQGQSSPGSPLSPGGREGASALLSLFNSVSNFPDAAPGSLMISARAARRRGAVPAFVGDGDAP
;
A
#
# COMPACT_ATOMS: atom_id res chain seq x y z
N ALA A 1 -7.46 15.45 40.12
CA ALA A 1 -6.47 16.37 39.53
C ALA A 1 -6.50 16.17 38.02
N GLY A 2 -7.34 16.95 37.33
CA GLY A 2 -7.52 16.88 35.89
C GLY A 2 -6.46 17.72 35.20
N ALA A 3 -5.62 17.08 34.39
CA ALA A 3 -4.71 17.75 33.48
C ALA A 3 -5.49 18.13 32.22
N GLU A 4 -6.03 19.34 32.19
CA GLU A 4 -6.49 19.95 30.95
C GLU A 4 -5.28 20.18 30.05
N SER A 5 -5.25 19.47 28.92
CA SER A 5 -4.18 19.55 27.93
C SER A 5 -4.38 20.81 27.07
N PRO A 6 -3.46 21.78 27.08
CA PRO A 6 -3.63 23.03 26.35
C PRO A 6 -3.14 22.85 24.91
N PHE A 7 -3.89 22.10 24.09
CA PHE A 7 -3.79 22.27 22.64
C PHE A 7 -4.72 23.42 22.25
N VAL A 8 -4.26 24.65 22.52
CA VAL A 8 -4.82 25.84 21.92
C VAL A 8 -4.50 25.77 20.43
N ASN A 9 -5.47 25.29 19.66
CA ASN A 9 -5.52 25.52 18.21
C ASN A 9 -5.63 27.03 18.03
N LYS A 10 -4.47 27.68 17.90
CA LYS A 10 -4.36 29.05 17.43
C LYS A 10 -4.78 29.00 15.96
N ALA A 11 -6.08 29.00 15.72
CA ALA A 11 -6.69 29.29 14.43
C ALA A 11 -6.29 30.73 14.10
N GLY A 12 -5.07 30.89 13.57
CA GLY A 12 -4.65 32.12 12.95
C GLY A 12 -5.68 32.41 11.87
N ALA A 13 -6.26 33.60 11.91
CA ALA A 13 -7.19 34.13 10.92
C ALA A 13 -6.49 34.40 9.56
N GLY A 14 -5.66 33.45 9.10
CA GLY A 14 -5.16 33.36 7.75
C GLY A 14 -6.16 32.57 6.91
N ASN A 15 -6.31 32.94 5.64
CA ASN A 15 -7.19 32.31 4.66
C ASN A 15 -6.68 30.90 4.28
N ASP A 16 -6.57 30.01 5.26
CA ASP A 16 -6.03 28.68 5.09
C ASP A 16 -7.13 27.75 4.57
N SER A 17 -7.07 27.49 3.27
CA SER A 17 -7.91 26.51 2.59
C SER A 17 -7.30 25.11 2.78
N HIS A 18 -8.13 24.08 2.73
CA HIS A 18 -7.68 22.70 2.85
C HIS A 18 -7.84 21.94 1.54
N PHE A 19 -6.79 21.26 1.10
CA PHE A 19 -6.83 20.32 -0.02
C PHE A 19 -7.02 18.91 0.53
N ILE A 20 -8.15 18.30 0.22
CA ILE A 20 -8.56 17.02 0.80
C ILE A 20 -8.25 15.89 -0.16
N VAL A 21 -7.66 14.81 0.36
CA VAL A 21 -7.42 13.59 -0.41
C VAL A 21 -7.74 12.37 0.45
N HIS A 22 -8.48 11.42 -0.13
CA HIS A 22 -8.70 10.10 0.44
C HIS A 22 -7.79 9.10 -0.23
N LEU A 23 -7.00 8.40 0.58
CA LEU A 23 -5.98 7.47 0.11
C LEU A 23 -6.34 6.04 0.51
N PHE A 24 -6.20 5.12 -0.45
CA PHE A 24 -6.22 3.69 -0.20
C PHE A 24 -4.77 3.20 -0.09
N VAL A 25 -4.45 2.52 1.00
CA VAL A 25 -3.08 2.06 1.30
C VAL A 25 -3.04 0.54 1.39
N THR A 26 -2.17 -0.06 0.59
CA THR A 26 -1.97 -1.51 0.53
C THR A 26 -0.49 -1.87 0.49
N ALA A 27 -0.14 -3.01 1.06
CA ALA A 27 1.16 -3.64 0.92
C ALA A 27 1.08 -4.77 -0.12
N ILE A 28 2.12 -4.92 -0.94
CA ILE A 28 2.32 -6.11 -1.75
C ILE A 28 2.99 -7.16 -0.87
N ALA A 29 2.31 -8.28 -0.70
CA ALA A 29 2.61 -9.34 0.24
C ALA A 29 3.16 -10.59 -0.47
N GLY A 30 3.15 -11.75 0.20
CA GLY A 30 3.78 -12.98 -0.31
C GLY A 30 2.93 -13.81 -1.29
N GLY A 31 1.64 -13.51 -1.43
CA GLY A 31 0.73 -14.24 -2.31
C GLY A 31 1.02 -14.08 -3.80
N LYS A 32 0.60 -15.06 -4.59
CA LYS A 32 0.63 -15.01 -6.07
C LYS A 32 -0.71 -14.54 -6.61
N LEU A 33 -0.74 -13.67 -7.60
CA LEU A 33 -2.00 -13.29 -8.25
C LEU A 33 -2.64 -14.50 -8.96
N GLN A 34 -3.96 -14.65 -8.84
CA GLN A 34 -4.77 -15.66 -9.53
C GLN A 34 -5.73 -14.95 -10.50
N GLN A 35 -5.69 -15.34 -11.77
CA GLN A 35 -6.46 -14.65 -12.82
C GLN A 35 -7.92 -15.12 -12.91
N GLY A 36 -8.21 -16.35 -12.48
CA GLY A 36 -9.41 -17.10 -12.88
C GLY A 36 -10.76 -16.44 -12.61
N SER A 37 -10.88 -15.53 -11.66
CA SER A 37 -12.15 -14.87 -11.28
C SER A 37 -12.21 -13.38 -11.63
N ILE A 38 -11.22 -12.85 -12.37
CA ILE A 38 -11.05 -11.40 -12.59
C ILE A 38 -10.97 -11.10 -14.09
N SER A 39 -11.53 -9.95 -14.49
CA SER A 39 -11.44 -9.48 -15.87
C SER A 39 -9.99 -9.24 -16.33
N GLN A 40 -9.72 -9.42 -17.62
CA GLN A 40 -8.38 -9.16 -18.19
C GLN A 40 -7.89 -7.74 -17.90
N LYS A 41 -8.78 -6.75 -17.97
CA LYS A 41 -8.44 -5.35 -17.69
C LYS A 41 -7.99 -5.14 -16.25
N THR A 42 -8.72 -5.69 -15.28
CA THR A 42 -8.35 -5.62 -13.86
C THR A 42 -7.05 -6.38 -13.63
N TRP A 43 -6.86 -7.54 -14.26
CA TRP A 43 -5.62 -8.32 -14.21
C TRP A 43 -4.39 -7.52 -14.66
N ASP A 44 -4.47 -6.83 -15.79
CA ASP A 44 -3.36 -6.02 -16.32
C ASP A 44 -2.99 -4.88 -15.35
N VAL A 45 -4.00 -4.24 -14.75
CA VAL A 45 -3.79 -3.21 -13.72
C VAL A 45 -3.07 -3.81 -12.50
N LEU A 46 -3.50 -4.97 -12.01
CA LEU A 46 -2.88 -5.65 -10.87
C LEU A 46 -1.43 -6.06 -11.14
N GLN A 47 -1.14 -6.57 -12.34
CA GLN A 47 0.23 -6.88 -12.77
C GLN A 47 1.10 -5.62 -12.74
N GLN A 48 0.58 -4.48 -13.21
CA GLN A 48 1.29 -3.20 -13.10
C GLN A 48 1.47 -2.75 -11.64
N VAL A 49 0.46 -2.96 -10.79
CA VAL A 49 0.56 -2.65 -9.36
C VAL A 49 1.70 -3.43 -8.71
N VAL A 50 1.85 -4.72 -9.02
CA VAL A 50 2.91 -5.58 -8.44
C VAL A 50 4.29 -5.31 -9.05
N THR A 51 4.37 -5.07 -10.36
CA THR A 51 5.66 -4.95 -11.07
C THR A 51 6.26 -3.54 -11.01
N LYS A 52 5.46 -2.48 -11.13
CA LYS A 52 5.93 -1.09 -11.19
C LYS A 52 6.12 -0.46 -9.81
N VAL A 53 6.85 -1.13 -8.92
CA VAL A 53 7.17 -0.61 -7.59
C VAL A 53 8.52 0.09 -7.64
N SER A 54 8.55 1.39 -7.34
CA SER A 54 9.81 2.12 -7.25
C SER A 54 10.60 1.69 -6.00
N LYS A 55 11.92 1.77 -6.04
CA LYS A 55 12.77 1.46 -4.86
C LYS A 55 12.37 2.28 -3.63
N GLU A 56 11.91 3.52 -3.83
CA GLU A 56 11.45 4.41 -2.76
C GLU A 56 10.18 3.91 -2.04
N GLN A 57 9.41 3.02 -2.68
CA GLN A 57 8.23 2.39 -2.10
C GLN A 57 8.55 1.14 -1.28
N ASN A 58 9.80 0.68 -1.31
CA ASN A 58 10.27 -0.32 -0.36
C ASN A 58 10.30 0.30 1.03
N THR A 59 9.60 -0.35 1.94
CA THR A 59 9.37 0.11 3.29
C THR A 59 9.92 -0.93 4.25
N THR A 60 10.85 -0.51 5.08
CA THR A 60 11.39 -1.33 6.16
C THR A 60 10.74 -0.90 7.47
N VAL A 61 10.17 -1.85 8.20
CA VAL A 61 9.61 -1.67 9.54
C VAL A 61 10.20 -2.71 10.48
N SER A 62 10.35 -2.37 11.75
CA SER A 62 10.68 -3.34 12.79
C SER A 62 9.39 -3.69 13.55
N VAL A 63 9.06 -4.98 13.59
CA VAL A 63 7.89 -5.52 14.27
C VAL A 63 8.38 -6.65 15.17
N HIS A 64 8.23 -6.49 16.49
CA HIS A 64 8.71 -7.45 17.49
C HIS A 64 10.19 -7.84 17.32
N GLY A 65 11.06 -6.85 17.05
CA GLY A 65 12.49 -7.08 16.83
C GLY A 65 12.85 -7.66 15.46
N ASN A 66 11.86 -8.07 14.65
CA ASN A 66 12.09 -8.52 13.28
C ASN A 66 12.00 -7.34 12.32
N THR A 67 13.05 -7.13 11.55
CA THR A 67 13.05 -6.16 10.45
C THR A 67 12.38 -6.77 9.22
N LEU A 68 11.23 -6.24 8.85
CA LEU A 68 10.46 -6.65 7.68
C LEU A 68 10.59 -5.58 6.58
N GLU A 69 11.01 -5.99 5.39
CA GLU A 69 10.90 -5.19 4.17
C GLU A 69 9.65 -5.60 3.40
N PHE A 70 8.80 -4.63 3.07
CA PHE A 70 7.64 -4.84 2.21
C PHE A 70 7.39 -3.63 1.32
N LYS A 71 6.66 -3.85 0.23
CA LYS A 71 6.41 -2.84 -0.80
C LYS A 71 5.07 -2.16 -0.55
N LEU A 72 5.10 -0.88 -0.26
CA LEU A 72 3.89 -0.10 0.05
C LEU A 72 3.36 0.63 -1.19
N ARG A 73 2.06 0.57 -1.42
CA ARG A 73 1.37 1.28 -2.50
C ARG A 73 0.29 2.19 -1.94
N VAL A 74 0.28 3.42 -2.43
CA VAL A 74 -0.68 4.45 -2.01
C VAL A 74 -1.40 4.99 -3.23
N PHE A 75 -2.71 4.77 -3.27
CA PHE A 75 -3.60 5.16 -4.33
C PHE A 75 -4.60 6.18 -3.82
N VAL A 76 -5.19 6.98 -4.71
CA VAL A 76 -6.39 7.74 -4.36
C VAL A 76 -7.55 6.73 -4.32
N CYS A 77 -8.45 6.81 -3.34
CA CYS A 77 -9.53 5.81 -3.18
C CYS A 77 -10.34 5.59 -4.48
N ASN A 78 -10.60 6.64 -5.26
CA ASN A 78 -11.37 6.49 -6.49
C ASN A 78 -10.54 6.04 -7.72
N SER A 79 -9.24 5.75 -7.57
CA SER A 79 -8.37 5.37 -8.70
C SER A 79 -8.65 3.95 -9.21
N VAL A 80 -8.27 3.69 -10.45
CA VAL A 80 -8.47 2.38 -11.11
C VAL A 80 -7.69 1.29 -10.38
N GLU A 81 -6.49 1.59 -9.89
CA GLU A 81 -5.65 0.67 -9.13
C GLU A 81 -6.27 0.32 -7.78
N ALA A 82 -6.79 1.31 -7.04
CA ALA A 82 -7.46 1.07 -5.76
C ALA A 82 -8.68 0.15 -5.94
N ARG A 83 -9.49 0.40 -6.97
CA ARG A 83 -10.63 -0.46 -7.33
C ARG A 83 -10.19 -1.86 -7.72
N ALA A 84 -9.18 -1.99 -8.57
CA ALA A 84 -8.67 -3.30 -9.00
C ALA A 84 -8.18 -4.14 -7.81
N VAL A 85 -7.44 -3.54 -6.88
CA VAL A 85 -6.97 -4.22 -5.66
C VAL A 85 -8.14 -4.60 -4.76
N GLY A 86 -9.11 -3.70 -4.55
CA GLY A 86 -10.30 -3.97 -3.76
C GLY A 86 -11.18 -5.10 -4.34
N GLU A 87 -11.40 -5.08 -5.66
CA GLU A 87 -12.10 -6.12 -6.42
C GLU A 87 -11.37 -7.46 -6.26
N TYR A 88 -10.04 -7.50 -6.46
CA TYR A 88 -9.25 -8.71 -6.30
C TYR A 88 -9.44 -9.36 -4.92
N ILE A 89 -9.29 -8.56 -3.85
CA ILE A 89 -9.39 -9.04 -2.47
C ILE A 89 -10.79 -9.57 -2.18
N THR A 90 -11.81 -8.88 -2.69
CA THR A 90 -13.21 -9.28 -2.55
C THR A 90 -13.50 -10.62 -3.24
N SER A 91 -12.92 -10.86 -4.41
CA SER A 91 -13.06 -12.11 -5.16
C SER A 91 -12.20 -13.27 -4.61
N HIS A 92 -11.21 -12.99 -3.75
CA HIS A 92 -10.27 -13.97 -3.20
C HIS A 92 -10.12 -13.87 -1.67
N PRO A 93 -11.22 -13.92 -0.89
CA PRO A 93 -11.18 -13.69 0.56
C PRO A 93 -10.34 -14.74 1.30
N ASN A 94 -10.30 -15.96 0.77
CA ASN A 94 -9.64 -17.11 1.40
C ASN A 94 -8.21 -17.35 0.89
N GLN A 95 -7.67 -16.45 0.06
CA GLN A 95 -6.34 -16.66 -0.49
C GLN A 95 -5.25 -16.46 0.57
N ASN A 96 -4.46 -17.52 0.79
CA ASN A 96 -3.38 -17.53 1.77
C ASN A 96 -2.08 -18.15 1.18
N PRO A 97 -0.96 -17.41 1.13
CA PRO A 97 -0.82 -16.00 1.46
C PRO A 97 -1.58 -15.10 0.47
N ALA A 98 -2.13 -14.00 0.98
CA ALA A 98 -2.74 -12.97 0.15
C ALA A 98 -1.66 -12.18 -0.61
N PRO A 99 -1.86 -11.84 -1.90
CA PRO A 99 -0.90 -11.04 -2.69
C PRO A 99 -0.90 -9.56 -2.29
N PHE A 100 -2.01 -9.09 -1.72
CA PHE A 100 -2.17 -7.74 -1.20
C PHE A 100 -2.67 -7.78 0.23
N VAL A 101 -2.19 -6.85 1.03
CA VAL A 101 -2.63 -6.65 2.41
C VAL A 101 -3.04 -5.19 2.56
N VAL A 102 -4.32 -4.94 2.85
CA VAL A 102 -4.83 -3.59 3.09
C VAL A 102 -4.30 -3.11 4.44
N LEU A 103 -3.79 -1.89 4.47
CA LEU A 103 -3.34 -1.25 5.71
C LEU A 103 -4.29 -0.14 6.14
N ALA A 104 -4.85 0.59 5.17
CA ALA A 104 -5.92 1.55 5.42
C ALA A 104 -6.87 1.55 4.22
N ARG A 105 -8.16 1.31 4.48
CA ARG A 105 -9.20 1.34 3.44
C ARG A 105 -9.40 2.76 2.91
N GLN A 106 -9.42 3.71 3.84
CA GLN A 106 -9.55 5.12 3.54
C GLN A 106 -8.79 5.96 4.57
N LEU A 107 -7.65 6.50 4.16
CA LEU A 107 -6.83 7.41 4.94
C LEU A 107 -7.06 8.83 4.44
N SER A 108 -7.82 9.63 5.19
CA SER A 108 -8.15 11.01 4.83
C SER A 108 -7.05 11.97 5.27
N MET A 109 -6.58 12.76 4.32
CA MET A 109 -5.51 13.75 4.49
C MET A 109 -6.08 15.13 4.16
N ALA A 110 -5.83 16.11 5.02
CA ALA A 110 -6.19 17.50 4.81
C ALA A 110 -4.92 18.34 4.80
N ILE A 111 -4.58 18.91 3.65
CA ILE A 111 -3.38 19.72 3.47
C ILE A 111 -3.75 21.18 3.55
N ALA A 112 -3.30 21.89 4.59
CA ALA A 112 -3.50 23.32 4.69
C ALA A 112 -2.65 24.04 3.64
N TYR A 113 -3.26 24.95 2.88
CA TYR A 113 -2.57 25.75 1.87
C TYR A 113 -3.14 27.16 1.80
N ASN A 114 -2.27 28.12 1.45
CA ASN A 114 -2.69 29.49 1.23
C ASN A 114 -3.24 29.66 -0.20
N SER A 115 -4.55 29.89 -0.30
CA SER A 115 -5.29 30.04 -1.55
C SER A 115 -4.86 31.23 -2.41
N SER A 116 -4.20 32.24 -1.84
CA SER A 116 -3.65 33.37 -2.62
C SER A 116 -2.38 33.00 -3.40
N THR A 117 -1.70 31.92 -2.99
CA THR A 117 -0.42 31.50 -3.58
C THR A 117 -0.51 30.19 -4.35
N LEU A 118 -1.42 29.30 -3.94
CA LEU A 118 -1.61 27.99 -4.53
C LEU A 118 -3.06 27.83 -4.98
N ASP A 119 -3.23 27.55 -6.27
CA ASP A 119 -4.51 27.21 -6.85
C ASP A 119 -4.58 25.70 -7.16
N PRO A 120 -5.32 24.90 -6.38
CA PRO A 120 -5.50 23.47 -6.66
C PRO A 120 -6.39 23.19 -7.89
N GLY A 121 -7.03 24.21 -8.49
CA GLY A 121 -7.66 24.10 -9.79
C GLY A 121 -6.64 23.79 -10.90
N GLN A 122 -5.38 24.17 -10.70
CA GLN A 122 -4.29 23.81 -11.60
C GLN A 122 -3.83 22.37 -11.38
N ALA A 123 -3.87 21.57 -12.45
CA ALA A 123 -3.53 20.14 -12.40
C ALA A 123 -2.14 19.88 -11.77
N ALA A 124 -1.13 20.68 -12.12
CA ALA A 124 0.22 20.53 -11.59
C ALA A 124 0.31 20.79 -10.07
N VAL A 125 -0.47 21.74 -9.55
CA VAL A 125 -0.53 22.04 -8.10
C VAL A 125 -1.26 20.91 -7.37
N ALA A 126 -2.41 20.48 -7.89
CA ALA A 126 -3.17 19.36 -7.33
C ALA A 126 -2.33 18.07 -7.27
N ASP A 127 -1.58 17.75 -8.34
CA ASP A 127 -0.72 16.57 -8.39
C ASP A 127 0.44 16.66 -7.39
N ARG A 128 1.01 17.85 -7.22
CA ARG A 128 2.03 18.09 -6.19
C ARG A 128 1.46 17.88 -4.78
N LEU A 129 0.28 18.41 -4.48
CA LEU A 129 -0.39 18.24 -3.19
C LEU A 129 -0.74 16.77 -2.94
N ARG A 130 -1.28 16.06 -3.94
CA ARG A 130 -1.51 14.60 -3.86
C ARG A 130 -0.22 13.83 -3.58
N LYS A 131 0.89 14.21 -4.22
CA LYS A 131 2.20 13.60 -3.96
C LYS A 131 2.62 13.81 -2.51
N GLN A 132 2.45 15.00 -1.96
CA GLN A 132 2.73 15.28 -0.55
C GLN A 132 1.86 14.44 0.40
N ALA A 133 0.56 14.35 0.15
CA ALA A 133 -0.35 13.48 0.92
C ALA A 133 0.06 12.00 0.85
N LYS A 134 0.44 11.50 -0.33
CA LYS A 134 0.94 10.12 -0.47
C LYS A 134 2.22 9.90 0.34
N THR A 135 3.17 10.83 0.28
CA THR A 135 4.40 10.74 1.08
C THR A 135 4.10 10.78 2.58
N ARG A 136 3.18 11.63 3.02
CA ARG A 136 2.75 11.68 4.42
C ARG A 136 2.08 10.39 4.85
N ALA A 137 1.19 9.83 4.03
CA ALA A 137 0.52 8.55 4.28
C ALA A 137 1.51 7.42 4.55
N VAL A 138 2.57 7.30 3.75
CA VAL A 138 3.62 6.29 3.98
C VAL A 138 4.24 6.45 5.37
N ARG A 139 4.52 7.68 5.80
CA ARG A 139 5.08 7.97 7.11
C ARG A 139 4.11 7.57 8.23
N GLU A 140 2.85 8.00 8.15
CA GLU A 140 1.83 7.68 9.16
C GLU A 140 1.61 6.17 9.29
N ILE A 141 1.61 5.43 8.18
CA ILE A 141 1.46 3.98 8.18
C ILE A 141 2.69 3.29 8.79
N ARG A 142 3.90 3.74 8.46
CA ARG A 142 5.14 3.20 9.07
C ARG A 142 5.17 3.42 10.57
N GLU A 143 4.80 4.61 11.02
CA GLU A 143 4.75 4.94 12.44
C GLU A 143 3.64 4.15 13.14
N GLY A 144 2.46 4.05 12.54
CA GLY A 144 1.36 3.25 13.08
C GLY A 144 1.68 1.75 13.19
N VAL A 145 2.37 1.17 12.22
CA VAL A 145 2.85 -0.23 12.30
C VAL A 145 3.88 -0.39 13.42
N ARG A 146 4.78 0.58 13.60
CA ARG A 146 5.80 0.57 14.65
C ARG A 146 5.19 0.71 16.05
N GLU A 147 4.14 1.49 16.20
CA GLU A 147 3.47 1.74 17.48
C GLU A 147 2.45 0.64 17.82
N CYS A 148 1.84 0.00 16.82
CA CYS A 148 0.87 -1.07 16.99
C CYS A 148 1.50 -2.48 17.10
N GLN A 149 2.72 -2.60 17.68
CA GLN A 149 3.42 -3.89 17.72
C GLN A 149 2.56 -4.97 18.37
N ALA A 150 1.81 -4.65 19.44
CA ALA A 150 0.98 -5.64 20.13
C ALA A 150 -0.13 -6.27 19.25
N GLY A 151 -0.54 -5.62 18.14
CA GLY A 151 -1.66 -6.07 17.31
C GLY A 151 -1.31 -6.44 15.87
N ILE A 152 -0.05 -6.23 15.44
CA ILE A 152 0.38 -6.50 14.06
C ILE A 152 1.55 -7.47 14.08
N THR A 153 1.36 -8.64 13.48
CA THR A 153 2.43 -9.64 13.35
C THR A 153 3.10 -9.58 11.97
N PRO A 154 4.35 -10.08 11.83
CA PRO A 154 5.00 -10.21 10.53
C PRO A 154 4.17 -11.03 9.52
N ASP A 155 3.48 -12.06 9.99
CA ASP A 155 2.65 -12.93 9.16
C ASP A 155 1.42 -12.22 8.59
N MET A 156 0.81 -11.31 9.35
CA MET A 156 -0.27 -10.45 8.86
C MET A 156 0.22 -9.55 7.72
N LEU A 157 1.39 -8.93 7.87
CA LEU A 157 1.98 -8.06 6.84
C LEU A 157 2.44 -8.83 5.59
N ARG A 158 2.77 -10.12 5.75
CA ARG A 158 3.10 -11.04 4.64
C ARG A 158 1.85 -11.67 3.99
N GLY A 159 0.67 -11.40 4.52
CA GLY A 159 -0.61 -11.89 3.98
C GLY A 159 -1.00 -13.30 4.40
N HIS A 160 -0.29 -13.92 5.35
CA HIS A 160 -0.57 -15.28 5.82
C HIS A 160 -1.81 -15.40 6.71
N VAL A 161 -2.33 -14.26 7.18
CA VAL A 161 -3.55 -14.17 8.02
C VAL A 161 -4.73 -13.60 7.21
N GLY A 162 -4.55 -13.39 5.91
CA GLY A 162 -5.54 -12.79 5.01
C GLY A 162 -5.31 -11.30 4.76
N ALA A 163 -5.95 -10.80 3.71
CA ALA A 163 -5.69 -9.46 3.16
C ALA A 163 -6.13 -8.30 4.06
N LEU A 164 -7.11 -8.52 4.95
CA LEU A 164 -7.72 -7.48 5.78
C LEU A 164 -7.29 -7.54 7.26
N ALA A 165 -6.47 -8.52 7.63
CA ALA A 165 -6.11 -8.76 9.03
C ALA A 165 -5.48 -7.53 9.73
N PRO A 166 -4.49 -6.82 9.16
CA PRO A 166 -3.86 -5.70 9.86
C PRO A 166 -4.70 -4.41 9.88
N VAL A 167 -5.73 -4.30 9.02
CA VAL A 167 -6.59 -3.11 8.96
C VAL A 167 -7.23 -2.81 10.31
N LYS A 168 -7.82 -3.82 10.95
CA LYS A 168 -8.53 -3.66 12.23
C LYS A 168 -7.62 -3.06 13.31
N ALA A 169 -6.39 -3.59 13.43
CA ALA A 169 -5.42 -3.12 14.41
C ALA A 169 -4.90 -1.71 14.09
N LEU A 170 -4.61 -1.45 12.81
CA LEU A 170 -4.01 -0.19 12.39
C LEU A 170 -5.01 0.98 12.37
N GLU A 171 -6.26 0.75 11.96
CA GLU A 171 -7.31 1.79 11.93
C GLU A 171 -7.58 2.37 13.33
N ALA A 172 -7.63 1.53 14.37
CA ALA A 172 -7.79 1.99 15.74
C ALA A 172 -6.66 2.95 16.16
N HIS A 173 -5.44 2.70 15.69
CA HIS A 173 -4.28 3.54 15.98
C HIS A 173 -4.27 4.83 15.13
N LEU A 174 -4.55 4.73 13.83
CA LEU A 174 -4.66 5.88 12.93
C LEU A 174 -5.78 6.84 13.36
N ASN A 175 -6.89 6.30 13.86
CA ASN A 175 -7.99 7.10 14.40
C ASN A 175 -7.56 7.92 15.61
N LYS A 176 -6.69 7.40 16.49
CA LYS A 176 -6.18 8.16 17.65
C LYS A 176 -5.31 9.36 17.23
N ARG A 177 -4.60 9.26 16.11
CA ARG A 177 -3.66 10.28 15.62
C ARG A 177 -4.30 11.31 14.69
N SER A 178 -5.43 10.96 14.10
CA SER A 178 -6.21 11.87 13.26
C SER A 178 -7.11 12.76 14.11
N GLN A 179 -7.46 13.93 13.59
CA GLN A 179 -8.33 14.89 14.23
C GLN A 179 -9.70 14.89 13.55
N HIS A 180 -10.74 15.17 14.33
CA HIS A 180 -12.09 15.26 13.84
C HIS A 180 -12.41 16.71 13.48
N VAL A 181 -12.75 16.95 12.21
CA VAL A 181 -13.09 18.29 11.69
C VAL A 181 -14.10 18.11 10.56
N ASP A 182 -15.18 18.88 10.57
CA ASP A 182 -16.18 18.83 9.51
C ASP A 182 -15.76 19.66 8.29
N LEU A 183 -14.96 19.06 7.41
CA LEU A 183 -14.50 19.70 6.17
C LEU A 183 -15.38 19.38 4.95
N GLU A 184 -16.13 18.28 4.99
CA GLU A 184 -16.89 17.73 3.86
C GLU A 184 -18.38 17.49 4.17
N GLY A 185 -18.90 18.07 5.27
CA GLY A 185 -20.24 17.77 5.79
C GLY A 185 -20.36 16.34 6.30
N ASP A 186 -19.27 15.78 6.84
CA ASP A 186 -19.19 14.42 7.41
C ASP A 186 -18.63 14.51 8.85
N PRO A 187 -19.52 14.60 9.85
CA PRO A 187 -19.14 14.80 11.25
C PRO A 187 -18.68 13.50 11.89
N LEU A 188 -18.29 12.46 11.16
CA LEU A 188 -17.58 11.29 11.70
C LEU A 188 -16.17 11.14 11.13
N ARG A 189 -15.85 11.91 10.09
CA ARG A 189 -14.59 11.78 9.39
C ARG A 189 -13.43 12.38 10.16
N ARG A 190 -12.31 11.65 10.15
CA ARG A 190 -11.08 12.08 10.79
C ARG A 190 -10.00 12.31 9.74
N TYR A 191 -9.21 13.34 9.92
CA TYR A 191 -8.18 13.76 8.97
C TYR A 191 -6.81 13.85 9.65
N PHE A 192 -5.78 13.55 8.87
CA PHE A 192 -4.42 13.95 9.18
C PHE A 192 -4.16 15.34 8.60
N PHE A 193 -3.86 16.29 9.47
CA PHE A 193 -3.56 17.67 9.10
C PHE A 193 -2.06 17.90 8.96
N PHE A 194 -1.67 18.61 7.91
CA PHE A 194 -0.31 19.11 7.74
C PHE A 194 -0.28 20.24 6.70
N ASP A 195 0.75 21.08 6.76
CA ASP A 195 0.89 22.21 5.84
C ASP A 195 1.47 21.78 4.49
N ALA A 196 0.99 22.42 3.41
CA ALA A 196 1.54 22.27 2.09
C ALA A 196 2.98 22.77 2.08
N LYS A 197 3.92 21.89 1.71
CA LYS A 197 5.31 22.30 1.51
C LYS A 197 5.40 23.11 0.21
N ASN A 198 5.41 24.43 0.34
CA ASN A 198 5.73 25.32 -0.75
C ASN A 198 7.22 25.14 -1.08
N ARG A 199 7.51 24.49 -2.21
CA ARG A 199 8.78 24.74 -2.90
C ARG A 199 8.65 26.10 -3.60
N SER A 200 8.48 27.18 -2.84
CA SER A 200 9.03 28.43 -3.33
C SER A 200 10.52 28.14 -3.51
N LYS A 201 11.04 28.46 -4.69
CA LYS A 201 12.49 28.53 -4.93
C LYS A 201 13.04 29.64 -4.04
N ASP A 202 13.04 29.44 -2.75
CA ASP A 202 13.95 30.15 -1.87
C ASP A 202 15.28 29.39 -1.94
N ASP A 203 15.84 29.36 -3.16
CA ASP A 203 17.26 29.25 -3.44
C ASP A 203 17.93 30.60 -3.09
N GLY A 204 17.41 31.31 -2.08
CA GLY A 204 18.10 32.37 -1.38
C GLY A 204 19.11 31.73 -0.44
N GLU A 205 20.15 31.17 -1.03
CA GLU A 205 21.43 30.93 -0.38
C GLU A 205 21.75 32.17 0.48
N PRO A 206 21.82 32.08 1.82
CA PRO A 206 22.47 33.13 2.57
C PRO A 206 23.91 33.10 2.09
N SER A 207 24.30 34.13 1.33
CA SER A 207 25.66 34.38 0.88
C SER A 207 26.58 34.33 2.10
N ALA A 208 27.13 33.16 2.38
CA ALA A 208 28.26 32.98 3.26
C ALA A 208 29.43 33.60 2.49
N SER A 209 29.70 34.85 2.83
CA SER A 209 30.86 35.62 2.43
C SER A 209 32.09 34.71 2.49
N LYS A 210 32.60 34.33 1.32
CA LYS A 210 33.93 33.74 1.17
C LYS A 210 34.95 34.76 1.65
N ALA A 211 35.28 34.69 2.94
CA ALA A 211 36.52 35.19 3.47
C ALA A 211 37.65 34.27 2.97
N SER A 212 38.61 34.93 2.33
CA SER A 212 39.95 34.49 1.94
C SER A 212 40.64 33.49 2.89
N SER A 213 41.22 32.42 2.32
CA SER A 213 42.64 32.05 2.49
C SER A 213 42.95 30.74 1.76
N SER A 214 43.51 30.86 0.55
CA SER A 214 44.15 29.78 -0.16
C SER A 214 45.60 29.65 0.32
N SER A 215 45.92 28.57 1.03
CA SER A 215 47.29 28.08 1.17
C SER A 215 47.35 26.58 0.90
N HIS A 216 48.06 26.28 -0.19
CA HIS A 216 48.63 25.02 -0.65
C HIS A 216 48.74 23.88 0.37
N THR A 217 48.42 22.65 -0.06
CA THR A 217 49.40 21.56 -0.13
C THR A 217 48.84 20.36 -0.89
N SER A 218 49.59 19.97 -1.90
CA SER A 218 49.44 18.79 -2.74
C SER A 218 50.01 17.55 -2.05
N SER A 219 49.25 16.45 -2.04
CA SER A 219 49.84 15.11 -1.91
C SER A 219 48.99 14.08 -2.65
N SER A 220 49.52 13.68 -3.79
CA SER A 220 49.21 12.50 -4.58
C SER A 220 49.32 11.20 -3.79
N SER A 221 48.34 10.29 -3.93
CA SER A 221 48.56 8.86 -3.70
C SER A 221 47.85 8.02 -4.75
N SER A 222 48.67 7.33 -5.51
CA SER A 222 48.41 6.49 -6.68
C SER A 222 48.08 5.04 -6.29
N ARG A 223 47.56 4.28 -7.28
CA ARG A 223 47.45 2.79 -7.35
C ARG A 223 46.25 2.20 -6.61
N SER A 224 45.51 1.20 -7.10
CA SER A 224 45.84 0.13 -8.04
C SER A 224 44.55 -0.39 -8.70
N ARG A 225 44.55 -0.56 -10.03
CA ARG A 225 43.50 -1.29 -10.77
C ARG A 225 43.97 -2.72 -10.98
N ASN A 226 43.24 -3.69 -10.45
CA ASN A 226 43.49 -5.10 -10.72
C ASN A 226 42.48 -5.61 -11.76
N SER A 227 43.00 -5.91 -12.94
CA SER A 227 42.33 -6.52 -14.09
C SER A 227 42.54 -8.03 -14.05
N HIS A 228 41.48 -8.83 -14.06
CA HIS A 228 41.57 -10.26 -14.37
C HIS A 228 40.57 -10.62 -15.48
N SER A 229 41.15 -10.90 -16.63
CA SER A 229 40.61 -11.55 -17.82
C SER A 229 40.73 -13.06 -17.71
N SER A 230 39.71 -13.80 -18.15
CA SER A 230 39.80 -15.17 -18.70
C SER A 230 38.44 -15.49 -19.34
N SER A 231 38.23 -15.37 -20.65
CA SER A 231 38.57 -16.33 -21.72
C SER A 231 38.04 -17.75 -21.51
N ARG A 232 36.97 -18.11 -22.22
CA ARG A 232 36.83 -19.48 -22.75
C ARG A 232 35.98 -19.50 -24.03
N THR A 233 36.54 -20.21 -24.99
CA THR A 233 36.28 -20.30 -26.42
C THR A 233 35.36 -21.47 -26.80
N SER A 234 34.55 -21.26 -27.85
CA SER A 234 34.25 -22.17 -28.99
C SER A 234 33.37 -23.43 -28.81
N PRO A 235 32.84 -24.06 -29.89
CA PRO A 235 32.66 -23.63 -31.29
C PRO A 235 31.29 -23.98 -31.95
N HIS A 236 31.06 -23.37 -33.12
CA HIS A 236 30.64 -23.97 -34.41
C HIS A 236 29.54 -25.06 -34.45
N GLN A 237 28.40 -24.74 -35.08
CA GLN A 237 27.72 -25.70 -35.96
C GLN A 237 27.00 -24.96 -37.11
N GLN A 238 27.49 -25.22 -38.33
CA GLN A 238 26.86 -24.90 -39.59
C GLN A 238 25.76 -25.92 -39.89
N ASN A 239 24.65 -25.47 -40.49
CA ASN A 239 23.89 -26.29 -41.44
C ASN A 239 23.17 -25.39 -42.46
N GLY A 240 23.32 -25.75 -43.74
CA GLY A 240 22.81 -25.06 -44.93
C GLY A 240 21.28 -25.06 -45.02
N SER A 241 20.70 -24.06 -45.71
CA SER A 241 20.44 -24.05 -47.17
C SER A 241 19.17 -24.82 -47.56
N ALA A 242 18.10 -24.10 -47.93
CA ALA A 242 17.52 -24.15 -49.27
C ALA A 242 16.18 -23.40 -49.34
N ALA A 243 15.95 -22.84 -50.52
CA ALA A 243 14.85 -21.98 -50.92
C ALA A 243 13.49 -22.66 -50.99
N ALA A 244 12.41 -21.89 -50.79
CA ALA A 244 11.17 -22.07 -51.53
C ALA A 244 10.42 -20.75 -51.60
N ALA A 245 10.20 -20.30 -52.83
CA ALA A 245 9.38 -19.15 -53.18
C ALA A 245 7.90 -19.40 -52.83
N SER A 246 7.20 -18.39 -52.35
CA SER A 246 5.77 -18.29 -52.60
C SER A 246 5.35 -16.84 -52.77
N ARG A 247 4.91 -16.56 -53.99
CA ARG A 247 4.28 -15.32 -54.44
C ARG A 247 2.86 -15.30 -53.89
N TYR A 248 2.44 -14.20 -53.27
CA TYR A 248 1.03 -13.85 -53.20
C TYR A 248 0.82 -12.40 -53.67
N PRO A 249 -0.23 -12.17 -54.48
CA PRO A 249 -0.49 -10.88 -55.13
C PRO A 249 -1.18 -9.86 -54.20
N PRO A 250 -1.16 -8.57 -54.56
CA PRO A 250 -1.87 -7.51 -53.84
C PRO A 250 -3.28 -7.31 -54.44
N THR A 251 -4.28 -7.11 -53.59
CA THR A 251 -5.65 -6.72 -53.96
C THR A 251 -6.32 -5.91 -52.83
N PRO A 252 -7.36 -5.12 -53.10
CA PRO A 252 -7.26 -3.67 -52.92
C PRO A 252 -8.32 -3.03 -51.98
N LEU A 253 -8.07 -1.75 -51.71
CA LEU A 253 -8.99 -0.62 -51.46
C LEU A 253 -10.39 -0.88 -50.87
N SER A 254 -10.55 -0.37 -49.64
CA SER A 254 -11.65 0.40 -49.01
C SER A 254 -13.13 0.10 -49.35
N PRO A 255 -13.99 0.18 -48.32
CA PRO A 255 -15.00 1.24 -48.35
C PRO A 255 -15.12 2.05 -47.05
N VAL A 256 -15.19 3.36 -47.25
CA VAL A 256 -16.06 4.35 -46.60
C VAL A 256 -16.87 3.83 -45.40
N ILE A 257 -16.48 4.23 -44.19
CA ILE A 257 -17.38 4.22 -43.03
C ILE A 257 -17.90 5.64 -42.80
N ALA A 258 -19.23 5.71 -42.81
CA ALA A 258 -20.03 6.89 -42.64
C ALA A 258 -19.79 7.59 -41.29
N ARG A 259 -19.78 8.92 -41.38
CA ARG A 259 -19.78 9.90 -40.31
C ARG A 259 -21.11 9.79 -39.54
N VAL A 260 -21.09 9.18 -38.36
CA VAL A 260 -22.17 9.31 -37.37
C VAL A 260 -21.84 10.49 -36.46
N GLN A 261 -22.47 11.64 -36.74
CA GLN A 261 -22.73 12.68 -35.75
C GLN A 261 -23.86 12.21 -34.85
N GLY A 262 -23.65 12.20 -33.54
CA GLY A 262 -24.74 11.89 -32.61
C GLY A 262 -24.30 11.66 -31.16
N GLN A 263 -24.26 12.77 -30.42
CA GLN A 263 -24.71 12.88 -29.03
C GLN A 263 -23.76 12.52 -27.86
N SER A 264 -23.72 13.50 -26.94
CA SER A 264 -23.32 13.48 -25.53
C SER A 264 -21.86 13.12 -25.20
N SER A 265 -21.04 14.16 -25.07
CA SER A 265 -19.86 14.15 -24.20
C SER A 265 -20.32 13.87 -22.75
N PRO A 266 -19.84 12.80 -22.09
CA PRO A 266 -19.98 12.71 -20.64
C PRO A 266 -19.10 13.79 -20.01
N GLY A 267 -19.69 14.56 -19.10
CA GLY A 267 -19.05 15.69 -18.43
C GLY A 267 -17.68 15.35 -17.86
N SER A 268 -16.78 16.35 -17.92
CA SER A 268 -15.44 16.31 -17.36
C SER A 268 -15.46 15.87 -15.88
N PRO A 269 -14.71 14.84 -15.47
CA PRO A 269 -14.71 14.34 -14.09
C PRO A 269 -13.79 15.13 -13.15
N LEU A 270 -13.59 16.43 -13.41
CA LEU A 270 -12.64 17.26 -12.66
C LEU A 270 -13.29 18.13 -11.58
N SER A 271 -14.56 17.90 -11.23
CA SER A 271 -15.12 18.50 -10.03
C SER A 271 -14.44 17.93 -8.77
N PRO A 272 -13.93 18.77 -7.85
CA PRO A 272 -13.25 18.36 -6.62
C PRO A 272 -14.26 17.91 -5.54
N GLY A 273 -15.15 16.99 -5.89
CA GLY A 273 -16.22 16.47 -5.03
C GLY A 273 -16.37 14.96 -5.18
N GLY A 274 -15.29 14.22 -4.91
CA GLY A 274 -15.21 12.76 -5.05
C GLY A 274 -15.98 11.95 -3.99
N ARG A 275 -17.18 12.38 -3.60
CA ARG A 275 -17.99 11.73 -2.54
C ARG A 275 -18.39 10.30 -2.93
N GLU A 276 -18.82 10.07 -4.16
CA GLU A 276 -19.37 8.78 -4.60
C GLU A 276 -18.32 7.69 -4.83
N GLY A 277 -17.11 8.08 -5.24
CA GLY A 277 -16.04 7.11 -5.53
C GLY A 277 -15.46 6.46 -4.27
N ALA A 278 -15.36 7.22 -3.17
CA ALA A 278 -14.86 6.71 -1.90
C ALA A 278 -15.89 5.81 -1.21
N SER A 279 -17.18 6.17 -1.25
CA SER A 279 -18.25 5.35 -0.68
C SER A 279 -18.38 4.01 -1.38
N ALA A 280 -18.20 3.93 -2.70
CA ALA A 280 -18.26 2.66 -3.43
C ALA A 280 -17.17 1.66 -2.97
N LEU A 281 -15.94 2.11 -2.72
CA LEU A 281 -14.89 1.24 -2.17
C LEU A 281 -15.20 0.82 -0.73
N LEU A 282 -15.66 1.75 0.11
CA LEU A 282 -16.07 1.41 1.47
C LEU A 282 -17.21 0.39 1.45
N SER A 283 -18.18 0.52 0.56
CA SER A 283 -19.27 -0.45 0.40
C SER A 283 -18.75 -1.83 -0.04
N LEU A 284 -17.79 -1.88 -0.97
CA LEU A 284 -17.14 -3.14 -1.37
C LEU A 284 -16.46 -3.81 -0.16
N PHE A 285 -15.69 -3.06 0.63
CA PHE A 285 -15.01 -3.62 1.79
C PHE A 285 -15.95 -3.93 2.96
N ASN A 286 -16.99 -3.12 3.18
CA ASN A 286 -17.96 -3.31 4.25
C ASN A 286 -18.86 -4.52 3.97
N SER A 287 -19.17 -4.81 2.71
CA SER A 287 -19.86 -6.04 2.31
C SER A 287 -19.05 -7.30 2.71
N VAL A 288 -17.72 -7.24 2.60
CA VAL A 288 -16.81 -8.34 3.01
C VAL A 288 -16.60 -8.39 4.52
N SER A 289 -16.93 -7.33 5.26
CA SER A 289 -16.66 -7.24 6.70
C SER A 289 -17.71 -7.93 7.57
N ASN A 290 -18.84 -8.36 7.00
CA ASN A 290 -19.92 -9.05 7.71
C ASN A 290 -19.68 -10.57 7.87
N PHE A 291 -18.44 -11.03 7.78
CA PHE A 291 -18.13 -12.39 8.22
C PHE A 291 -18.25 -12.44 9.75
N PRO A 292 -18.98 -13.42 10.31
CA PRO A 292 -19.00 -13.61 11.75
C PRO A 292 -17.54 -13.77 12.20
N ASP A 293 -17.12 -12.95 13.18
CA ASP A 293 -15.89 -13.19 13.91
C ASP A 293 -15.98 -14.64 14.39
N ALA A 294 -15.30 -15.55 13.69
CA ALA A 294 -15.10 -16.90 14.16
C ALA A 294 -14.29 -16.73 15.43
N ALA A 295 -14.99 -16.81 16.57
CA ALA A 295 -14.40 -16.68 17.89
C ALA A 295 -13.12 -17.54 17.92
N PRO A 296 -11.99 -17.01 18.38
CA PRO A 296 -10.77 -17.79 18.46
C PRO A 296 -11.06 -18.99 19.37
N GLY A 297 -11.05 -20.18 18.75
CA GLY A 297 -11.26 -21.44 19.43
C GLY A 297 -10.33 -21.53 20.63
N SER A 298 -10.93 -21.54 21.81
CA SER A 298 -10.31 -21.92 23.06
C SER A 298 -9.82 -23.37 22.93
N LEU A 299 -8.60 -23.55 22.44
CA LEU A 299 -7.82 -24.77 22.61
C LEU A 299 -7.54 -24.93 24.11
N MET A 300 -8.49 -25.54 24.82
CA MET A 300 -8.23 -26.15 26.12
C MET A 300 -7.22 -27.28 25.91
N ILE A 301 -5.95 -26.96 26.16
CA ILE A 301 -4.92 -27.94 26.46
C ILE A 301 -5.29 -28.51 27.84
N SER A 302 -6.01 -29.63 27.83
CA SER A 302 -6.22 -30.44 29.03
C SER A 302 -4.97 -31.29 29.25
N ALA A 303 -4.06 -30.76 30.07
CA ALA A 303 -2.90 -31.49 30.58
C ALA A 303 -2.74 -31.23 32.09
N ARG A 304 -3.38 -32.05 32.91
CA ARG A 304 -2.96 -32.36 34.30
C ARG A 304 -3.67 -33.64 34.74
N ALA A 305 -2.95 -34.76 34.72
CA ALA A 305 -2.21 -35.29 35.87
C ALA A 305 -3.10 -36.11 36.83
N ALA A 306 -3.20 -37.41 36.56
CA ALA A 306 -3.49 -38.41 37.57
C ALA A 306 -2.32 -39.42 37.59
N ARG A 307 -1.54 -39.33 38.67
CA ARG A 307 -0.46 -40.26 39.02
C ARG A 307 -1.05 -41.59 39.47
N ARG A 308 -0.36 -42.67 39.06
CA ARG A 308 0.02 -43.86 39.83
C ARG A 308 -0.95 -44.35 40.92
N ARG A 309 -1.44 -45.59 40.77
CA ARG A 309 -1.07 -46.72 41.65
C ARG A 309 -1.56 -48.03 41.02
N GLY A 310 -0.63 -48.92 40.75
CA GLY A 310 -0.93 -50.33 40.50
C GLY A 310 -1.15 -51.06 41.82
N ALA A 311 -2.07 -52.03 41.80
CA ALA A 311 -2.17 -53.11 42.76
C ALA A 311 -3.04 -54.24 42.13
N VAL A 312 -2.36 -55.31 41.72
CA VAL A 312 -2.84 -56.70 41.68
C VAL A 312 -2.10 -57.34 42.89
N PRO A 313 -2.63 -58.26 43.74
CA PRO A 313 -3.36 -59.49 43.37
C PRO A 313 -4.38 -60.06 44.41
N ALA A 314 -5.00 -61.21 44.05
CA ALA A 314 -5.52 -62.35 44.88
C ALA A 314 -6.74 -62.93 44.10
N PHE A 315 -6.80 -64.14 43.54
CA PHE A 315 -6.46 -65.53 43.94
C PHE A 315 -7.15 -66.03 45.23
N VAL A 316 -7.66 -67.28 45.13
CA VAL A 316 -8.48 -68.10 46.07
C VAL A 316 -9.99 -67.87 45.93
N GLY A 317 -10.85 -68.87 45.71
CA GLY A 317 -10.69 -70.33 45.66
C GLY A 317 -12.02 -71.04 45.31
N ASP A 318 -11.94 -72.36 45.12
CA ASP A 318 -12.93 -73.46 45.27
C ASP A 318 -14.43 -73.13 45.17
N GLY A 319 -15.27 -73.81 44.39
CA GLY A 319 -15.35 -75.25 44.11
C GLY A 319 -16.74 -75.72 44.56
N ASP A 320 -17.55 -76.30 43.67
CA ASP A 320 -18.33 -77.53 43.94
C ASP A 320 -19.17 -77.97 42.72
N ALA A 321 -19.13 -79.27 42.48
CA ALA A 321 -20.00 -80.04 41.57
C ALA A 321 -21.34 -80.36 42.27
N PRO A 322 -22.39 -80.91 41.61
CA PRO A 322 -22.39 -82.19 40.89
C PRO A 322 -22.93 -82.16 39.45
#